data_AF-A0A2E1WFC2-F1
#
_entry.id   AF-A0A2E1WFC2-F1
#
_cell.length_a   1.000
_cell.length_b   1.000
_cell.length_c   1.000
_cell.angle_alpha   90.00
_cell.angle_beta   90.00
_cell.angle_gamma   90.00
#
_symmetry.space_group_name_H-M   'P 1'
#
loop_
_entity.id
_entity.type
_entity.pdbx_description
1 polymer ?
#
loop_
_entity_poly.entity_id
_entity_poly.type
_entity_poly.pdbx_seq_one_letter_code
_entity_poly.pdbx_strand_id
1 'polypeptide(L)'
;MISDYNRLSGLQKVAILFSILGESLALNLVKDLDKTDIRKIRAAMRGVGSVAFLVKKQVMEEFYFAFVSEKFQTEEESDEPKKPFAFLSDLTDEQLVALLITETPRVIAITLAQLSSDKRMIVLNRISEEEKGQVLLNIGNLDDVPLEAVVQIANNLQKKSKQLPKTVAFSRGGGKDLADLLSEMDAEDEAMFMSNLEQDNPELAEAVKKYRITFESIFEIFPDNLLRDLMNAVDLDAVAMALKGMDQSTTDKVIGVLPKKKQAMFEPVEGGVPKRDVDTARKSIVSAAKQMERDGAFKLEDLLGGETVE
;
A
#
# COMPACT_ATOMS: atom_id res chain seq x y z
N MET A 1 8.03 -25.38 51.70
CA MET A 1 7.47 -24.92 50.41
C MET A 1 8.21 -23.65 50.04
N ILE A 2 8.74 -23.55 48.82
CA ILE A 2 9.45 -22.35 48.36
C ILE A 2 8.43 -21.32 47.92
N SER A 3 8.44 -20.15 48.56
CA SER A 3 7.47 -19.06 48.35
C SER A 3 8.11 -17.73 47.96
N ASP A 4 9.43 -17.59 48.11
CA ASP A 4 10.16 -16.35 47.80
C ASP A 4 11.04 -16.56 46.57
N TYR A 5 10.69 -15.86 45.50
CA TYR A 5 11.37 -15.93 44.21
C TYR A 5 12.77 -15.32 44.24
N ASN A 6 13.00 -14.25 45.01
CA ASN A 6 14.26 -13.50 45.00
C ASN A 6 15.42 -14.27 45.65
N ARG A 7 15.10 -15.36 46.36
CA ARG A 7 16.08 -16.23 47.02
C ARG A 7 16.51 -17.41 46.16
N LEU A 8 15.95 -17.55 44.94
CA LEU A 8 16.29 -18.62 44.02
C LEU A 8 17.54 -18.29 43.22
N SER A 9 18.51 -19.21 43.23
CA SER A 9 19.63 -19.18 42.30
C SER A 9 19.17 -19.48 40.87
N GLY A 10 19.93 -19.03 39.86
CA GLY A 10 19.65 -19.33 38.46
C GLY A 10 19.46 -20.82 38.19
N LEU A 11 20.30 -21.67 38.78
CA LEU A 11 20.18 -23.14 38.66
C LEU A 11 18.86 -23.68 39.24
N GLN A 12 18.40 -23.12 40.36
CA GLN A 12 17.10 -23.50 40.95
C GLN A 12 15.93 -23.02 40.10
N LYS A 13 16.03 -21.84 39.49
CA LYS A 13 15.00 -21.34 38.57
C LYS A 13 14.90 -22.21 37.31
N VAL A 14 16.04 -22.60 36.71
CA VAL A 14 16.08 -23.56 35.60
C VAL A 14 15.49 -24.91 36.02
N ALA A 15 15.83 -25.41 37.22
CA ALA A 15 15.25 -26.65 37.72
C ALA A 15 13.72 -26.56 37.92
N ILE A 16 13.20 -25.42 38.37
CA ILE A 16 11.76 -25.16 38.46
C ILE A 16 11.12 -25.18 37.06
N LEU A 17 11.72 -24.49 36.08
CA LEU A 17 11.26 -24.51 34.68
C LEU A 17 11.19 -25.94 34.13
N PHE A 18 12.25 -26.74 34.33
CA PHE A 18 12.29 -28.14 33.91
C PHE A 18 11.24 -29.01 34.63
N SER A 19 10.95 -28.72 35.90
CA SER A 19 9.90 -29.42 36.65
C SER A 19 8.48 -29.12 36.15
N ILE A 20 8.27 -27.93 35.57
CA ILE A 20 6.97 -27.49 35.04
C ILE A 20 6.76 -28.03 33.63
N LEU A 21 7.75 -27.88 32.76
CA LEU A 21 7.68 -28.24 31.35
C LEU A 21 7.92 -29.73 31.08
N GLY A 22 8.57 -30.41 32.02
CA GLY A 22 9.10 -31.75 31.81
C GLY A 22 10.47 -31.70 31.12
N GLU A 23 11.29 -32.69 31.43
CA GLU A 23 12.70 -32.73 31.02
C GLU A 23 12.87 -32.76 29.49
N SER A 24 12.05 -33.54 28.78
CA SER A 24 12.14 -33.66 27.32
C SER A 24 11.84 -32.33 26.60
N LEU A 25 10.83 -31.60 27.06
CA LEU A 25 10.47 -30.31 26.46
C LEU A 25 11.50 -29.23 26.81
N ALA A 26 11.94 -29.19 28.07
CA ALA A 26 12.88 -28.18 28.55
C ALA A 26 14.25 -28.30 27.88
N LEU A 27 14.72 -29.51 27.58
CA LEU A 27 15.96 -29.75 26.81
C LEU A 27 15.86 -29.28 25.35
N ASN A 28 14.67 -29.25 24.76
CA ASN A 28 14.47 -28.70 23.40
C ASN A 28 14.40 -27.17 23.39
N LEU A 29 14.02 -26.55 24.52
CA LEU A 29 13.88 -25.10 24.66
C LEU A 29 15.21 -24.41 24.98
N VAL A 30 16.01 -25.00 25.86
CA VAL A 30 17.33 -24.46 26.24
C VAL A 30 18.39 -25.08 25.33
N LYS A 31 18.94 -24.28 24.41
CA LYS A 31 20.00 -24.71 23.50
C LYS A 31 21.35 -24.83 24.22
N ASP A 32 22.26 -25.59 23.65
CA ASP A 32 23.68 -25.65 24.01
C ASP A 32 24.01 -26.04 25.47
N LEU A 33 23.13 -26.82 26.12
CA LEU A 33 23.42 -27.40 27.43
C LEU A 33 24.40 -28.57 27.31
N ASP A 34 25.53 -28.49 28.02
CA ASP A 34 26.48 -29.59 28.11
C ASP A 34 25.99 -30.71 29.07
N LYS A 35 26.65 -31.87 29.02
CA LYS A 35 26.31 -33.01 29.89
C LYS A 35 26.49 -32.69 31.38
N THR A 36 27.33 -31.72 31.72
CA THR A 36 27.63 -31.31 33.08
C THR A 36 26.49 -30.48 33.66
N ASP A 37 25.95 -29.55 32.88
CA ASP A 37 24.88 -28.64 33.25
C ASP A 37 23.56 -29.37 33.32
N ILE A 38 23.29 -30.31 32.40
CA ILE A 38 22.14 -31.22 32.52
C ILE A 38 22.20 -32.00 33.84
N ARG A 39 23.38 -32.47 34.25
CA ARG A 39 23.55 -33.17 35.53
C ARG A 39 23.30 -32.26 36.74
N LYS A 40 23.79 -31.02 36.71
CA LYS A 40 23.54 -30.01 37.76
C LYS A 40 22.06 -29.66 37.84
N ILE A 41 21.38 -29.47 36.71
CA ILE A 41 19.94 -29.17 36.65
C ILE A 41 19.15 -30.34 37.24
N ARG A 42 19.44 -31.59 36.84
CA ARG A 42 18.78 -32.79 37.42
C ARG A 42 18.99 -32.92 38.92
N ALA A 43 20.20 -32.59 39.41
CA ALA A 43 20.48 -32.60 40.84
C ALA A 43 19.66 -31.52 41.57
N ALA A 44 19.59 -30.31 40.99
CA ALA A 44 18.79 -29.21 41.51
C ALA A 44 17.29 -29.53 41.50
N MET A 45 16.75 -30.17 40.47
CA MET A 45 15.34 -30.60 40.43
C MET A 45 14.97 -31.51 41.60
N ARG A 46 15.88 -32.40 42.01
CA ARG A 46 15.65 -33.27 43.19
C ARG A 46 15.70 -32.51 44.50
N GLY A 47 16.46 -31.41 44.56
CA GLY A 47 16.58 -30.55 45.74
C GLY A 47 15.50 -29.47 45.85
N VAL A 48 14.87 -29.11 44.72
CA VAL A 48 13.73 -28.20 44.68
C VAL A 48 12.49 -28.97 45.16
N GLY A 49 12.13 -28.76 46.43
CA GLY A 49 10.91 -29.31 47.02
C GLY A 49 9.64 -28.67 46.46
N SER A 50 8.53 -28.71 47.19
CA SER A 50 7.28 -28.07 46.76
C SER A 50 7.45 -26.55 46.59
N VAL A 51 7.09 -26.02 45.42
CA VAL A 51 7.18 -24.59 45.04
C VAL A 51 5.78 -24.02 44.92
N ALA A 52 5.55 -22.83 45.49
CA ALA A 52 4.29 -22.12 45.40
C ALA A 52 3.94 -21.74 43.94
N PHE A 53 2.65 -21.73 43.62
CA PHE A 53 2.17 -21.42 42.26
C PHE A 53 2.67 -20.05 41.74
N LEU A 54 2.67 -19.02 42.59
CA LEU A 54 3.14 -17.69 42.21
C LEU A 54 4.61 -17.68 41.80
N VAL A 55 5.46 -18.43 42.51
CA VAL A 55 6.89 -18.55 42.16
C VAL A 55 7.06 -19.31 40.85
N LYS A 56 6.28 -20.37 40.61
CA LYS A 56 6.28 -21.09 39.32
C LYS A 56 5.88 -20.16 38.17
N LYS A 57 4.83 -19.37 38.35
CA LYS A 57 4.36 -18.38 37.37
C LYS A 57 5.47 -17.36 37.07
N GLN A 58 6.08 -16.79 38.10
CA GLN A 58 7.14 -15.79 37.93
C GLN A 58 8.40 -16.32 37.24
N VAL A 59 8.80 -17.56 37.55
CA VAL A 59 9.90 -18.24 36.83
C VAL A 59 9.53 -18.46 35.36
N MET A 60 8.32 -18.93 35.07
CA MET A 60 7.85 -19.11 33.69
C MET A 60 7.86 -17.81 32.90
N GLU A 61 7.41 -16.70 33.50
CA GLU A 61 7.40 -15.37 32.89
C GLU A 61 8.82 -14.85 32.60
N GLU A 62 9.75 -15.02 33.54
CA GLU A 62 11.17 -14.66 33.36
C GLU A 62 11.81 -15.39 32.17
N PHE A 63 11.66 -16.72 32.10
CA PHE A 63 12.22 -17.50 31.00
C PHE A 63 11.50 -17.26 29.67
N TYR A 64 10.19 -17.05 29.69
CA TYR A 64 9.44 -16.68 28.51
C TYR A 64 9.98 -15.36 27.92
N PHE A 65 10.19 -14.34 28.76
CA PHE A 65 10.78 -13.07 28.33
C PHE A 65 12.20 -13.25 27.75
N ALA A 66 13.04 -14.06 28.40
CA ALA A 66 14.39 -14.36 27.91
C ALA A 66 14.38 -15.06 26.54
N PHE A 67 13.54 -16.08 26.32
CA PHE A 67 13.46 -16.78 25.04
C PHE A 67 12.85 -15.93 23.92
N VAL A 68 11.88 -15.07 24.27
CA VAL A 68 11.25 -14.16 23.31
C VAL A 68 12.27 -13.08 22.89
N SER A 69 12.97 -12.47 23.84
CA SER A 69 14.01 -11.46 23.55
C SER A 69 15.18 -12.04 22.74
N GLU A 70 15.63 -13.26 23.00
CA GLU A 70 16.70 -13.91 22.24
C GLU A 70 16.32 -14.19 20.77
N LYS A 71 15.05 -14.55 20.50
CA LYS A 71 14.51 -14.64 19.13
C LYS A 71 14.45 -13.29 18.41
N PHE A 72 14.36 -12.19 19.14
CA PHE A 72 14.41 -10.85 18.55
C PHE A 72 15.84 -10.36 18.27
N GLN A 73 16.83 -10.86 19.01
CA GLN A 73 18.25 -10.53 18.80
C GLN A 73 18.87 -11.30 17.64
N THR A 74 18.39 -12.51 17.35
CA THR A 74 18.96 -13.34 16.28
C THR A 74 18.57 -12.91 14.86
N GLU A 75 17.62 -11.97 14.69
CA GLU A 75 17.13 -11.59 13.35
C GLU A 75 17.48 -10.16 12.90
N GLU A 76 17.98 -9.23 13.72
CA GLU A 76 18.51 -7.93 13.24
C GLU A 76 19.06 -7.08 14.40
N GLU A 77 20.36 -6.74 14.34
CA GLU A 77 21.01 -5.72 15.18
C GLU A 77 20.60 -4.33 14.69
N SER A 78 19.59 -3.72 15.30
CA SER A 78 19.37 -2.29 15.20
C SER A 78 18.93 -1.73 16.55
N ASP A 79 19.55 -0.62 16.96
CA ASP A 79 19.33 0.09 18.23
C ASP A 79 17.99 0.88 18.27
N GLU A 80 17.16 0.79 17.22
CA GLU A 80 15.86 1.44 17.20
C GLU A 80 14.80 0.61 17.95
N PRO A 81 13.92 1.25 18.76
CA PRO A 81 12.79 0.56 19.35
C PRO A 81 11.91 -0.03 18.24
N LYS A 82 11.92 -1.35 18.10
CA LYS A 82 11.09 -2.06 17.10
C LYS A 82 9.63 -1.65 17.30
N LYS A 83 9.05 -0.96 16.31
CA LYS A 83 7.61 -0.64 16.26
C LYS A 83 6.87 -1.89 15.78
N PRO A 84 6.21 -2.68 16.66
CA PRO A 84 5.72 -4.01 16.29
C PRO A 84 4.68 -3.97 15.16
N PHE A 85 3.95 -2.86 15.06
CA PHE A 85 2.87 -2.65 14.08
C PHE A 85 3.28 -1.82 12.86
N ALA A 86 4.58 -1.57 12.63
CA ALA A 86 5.04 -0.75 11.51
C ALA A 86 4.47 -1.22 10.16
N PHE A 87 4.35 -2.54 9.94
CA PHE A 87 3.81 -3.12 8.70
C PHE A 87 2.36 -2.70 8.36
N LEU A 88 1.59 -2.15 9.31
CA LEU A 88 0.23 -1.68 9.04
C LEU A 88 0.19 -0.43 8.15
N SER A 89 1.27 0.35 8.09
CA SER A 89 1.36 1.50 7.17
C SER A 89 1.28 1.05 5.72
N ASP A 90 1.84 -0.12 5.43
CA ASP A 90 2.07 -0.63 4.08
C ASP A 90 0.83 -1.35 3.50
N LEU A 91 -0.19 -1.58 4.33
CA LEU A 91 -1.44 -2.22 3.91
C LEU A 91 -2.41 -1.18 3.31
N THR A 92 -3.08 -1.59 2.22
CA THR A 92 -4.24 -0.85 1.70
C THR A 92 -5.40 -0.91 2.70
N ASP A 93 -6.40 -0.03 2.52
CA ASP A 93 -7.57 0.02 3.39
C ASP A 93 -8.36 -1.30 3.36
N GLU A 94 -8.51 -1.93 2.19
CA GLU A 94 -9.16 -3.23 2.04
C GLU A 94 -8.38 -4.34 2.74
N GLN A 95 -7.05 -4.34 2.61
CA GLN A 95 -6.20 -5.32 3.28
C GLN A 95 -6.24 -5.16 4.80
N LEU A 96 -6.23 -3.92 5.28
CA LEU A 96 -6.35 -3.61 6.69
C LEU A 96 -7.69 -4.09 7.25
N VAL A 97 -8.80 -3.80 6.56
CA VAL A 97 -10.12 -4.28 6.94
C VAL A 97 -10.16 -5.80 6.92
N ALA A 98 -9.75 -6.44 5.82
CA ALA A 98 -9.74 -7.90 5.69
C ALA A 98 -8.90 -8.59 6.78
N LEU A 99 -7.78 -7.98 7.18
CA LEU A 99 -6.95 -8.47 8.25
C LEU A 99 -7.68 -8.44 9.59
N LEU A 100 -8.36 -7.33 9.91
CA LEU A 100 -8.88 -7.05 11.25
C LEU A 100 -10.30 -7.55 11.50
N ILE A 101 -11.18 -7.64 10.50
CA ILE A 101 -12.56 -8.13 10.69
C ILE A 101 -12.64 -9.59 11.14
N THR A 102 -11.55 -10.35 10.99
CA THR A 102 -11.46 -11.75 11.43
C THR A 102 -10.88 -11.90 12.83
N GLU A 103 -10.53 -10.79 13.49
CA GLU A 103 -9.91 -10.75 14.81
C GLU A 103 -10.92 -10.49 15.93
N THR A 104 -10.50 -10.76 17.17
CA THR A 104 -11.34 -10.46 18.33
C THR A 104 -11.42 -8.95 18.63
N PRO A 105 -12.48 -8.44 19.28
CA PRO A 105 -12.63 -7.03 19.62
C PRO A 105 -11.43 -6.42 20.37
N ARG A 106 -10.78 -7.21 21.26
CA ARG A 106 -9.58 -6.77 21.99
C ARG A 106 -8.36 -6.61 21.07
N VAL A 107 -8.17 -7.53 20.12
CA VAL A 107 -7.08 -7.45 19.13
C VAL A 107 -7.30 -6.29 18.17
N ILE A 108 -8.54 -6.09 17.72
CA ILE A 108 -8.91 -4.92 16.91
C ILE A 108 -8.61 -3.64 17.69
N ALA A 109 -9.02 -3.53 18.95
CA ALA A 109 -8.75 -2.36 19.80
C ALA A 109 -7.26 -2.04 19.95
N ILE A 110 -6.43 -3.04 20.29
CA ILE A 110 -4.96 -2.89 20.40
C ILE A 110 -4.38 -2.40 19.09
N THR A 111 -4.85 -2.93 17.96
CA THR A 111 -4.36 -2.58 16.64
C THR A 111 -4.79 -1.17 16.22
N LEU A 112 -6.04 -0.79 16.47
CA LEU A 112 -6.57 0.54 16.19
C LEU A 112 -5.82 1.63 16.96
N ALA A 113 -5.38 1.35 18.19
CA ALA A 113 -4.57 2.27 18.98
C ALA A 113 -3.23 2.64 18.30
N GLN A 114 -2.76 1.83 17.35
CA GLN A 114 -1.50 2.04 16.62
C GLN A 114 -1.68 2.72 15.25
N LEU A 115 -2.94 2.95 14.83
CA LEU A 115 -3.27 3.49 13.51
C LEU A 115 -3.57 5.00 13.56
N SER A 116 -3.50 5.66 12.41
CA SER A 116 -3.99 7.04 12.24
C SER A 116 -5.52 7.11 12.37
N SER A 117 -6.06 8.30 12.63
CA SER A 117 -7.50 8.51 12.81
C SER A 117 -8.32 8.01 11.61
N ASP A 118 -7.87 8.29 10.39
CA ASP A 118 -8.58 7.91 9.16
C ASP A 118 -8.67 6.39 9.01
N LYS A 119 -7.53 5.69 9.14
CA LYS A 119 -7.48 4.22 9.09
C LYS A 119 -8.32 3.57 10.20
N ARG A 120 -8.38 4.17 11.40
CA ARG A 120 -9.26 3.66 12.47
C ARG A 120 -10.73 3.69 12.06
N MET A 121 -11.17 4.83 11.51
CA MET A 121 -12.57 5.03 11.14
C MET A 121 -12.99 4.07 10.02
N ILE A 122 -12.10 3.82 9.05
CA ILE A 122 -12.34 2.84 7.99
C ILE A 122 -12.66 1.45 8.55
N VAL A 123 -11.89 0.97 9.54
CA VAL A 123 -12.11 -0.34 10.15
C VAL A 123 -13.38 -0.36 10.99
N LEU A 124 -13.61 0.68 11.81
CA LEU A 124 -14.80 0.78 12.67
C LEU A 124 -16.09 0.80 11.85
N ASN A 125 -16.09 1.43 10.68
CA ASN A 125 -17.25 1.47 9.79
C ASN A 125 -17.53 0.15 9.07
N ARG A 126 -16.68 -0.87 9.22
CA ARG A 126 -16.81 -2.18 8.55
C ARG A 126 -17.24 -3.31 9.47
N ILE A 127 -17.25 -3.10 10.78
CA ILE A 127 -17.74 -4.06 11.79
C ILE A 127 -19.16 -3.72 12.23
N SER A 128 -19.86 -4.67 12.85
CA SER A 128 -21.23 -4.46 13.33
C SER A 128 -21.29 -3.44 14.47
N GLU A 129 -22.45 -2.81 14.72
CA GLU A 129 -22.63 -1.86 15.83
C GLU A 129 -22.34 -2.48 17.21
N GLU A 130 -22.69 -3.75 17.39
CA GLU A 130 -22.40 -4.49 18.62
C GLU A 130 -20.89 -4.68 18.82
N GLU A 131 -20.19 -5.17 17.79
CA GLU A 131 -18.73 -5.33 17.83
C GLU A 131 -18.02 -3.99 17.99
N LYS A 132 -18.49 -2.95 17.31
CA LYS A 132 -17.98 -1.58 17.42
C LYS A 132 -18.04 -1.09 18.86
N GLY A 133 -19.16 -1.30 19.55
CA GLY A 133 -19.29 -0.99 20.97
C GLY A 133 -18.24 -1.72 21.83
N GLN A 134 -18.03 -3.02 21.59
CA GLN A 134 -17.03 -3.81 22.32
C GLN A 134 -15.59 -3.33 22.03
N VAL A 135 -15.27 -3.02 20.77
CA VAL A 135 -13.96 -2.51 20.37
C VAL A 135 -13.66 -1.18 21.06
N LEU A 136 -14.61 -0.25 21.07
CA LEU A 136 -14.45 1.06 21.70
C LEU A 136 -14.26 0.94 23.22
N LEU A 137 -14.99 0.03 23.89
CA LEU A 137 -14.78 -0.26 25.31
C LEU A 137 -13.39 -0.84 25.60
N ASN A 138 -12.88 -1.71 24.71
CA ASN A 138 -11.53 -2.25 24.85
C ASN A 138 -10.45 -1.18 24.64
N ILE A 139 -10.62 -0.25 23.69
CA ILE A 139 -9.67 0.87 23.47
C ILE A 139 -9.50 1.70 24.75
N GLY A 140 -10.58 1.94 25.49
CA GLY A 140 -10.53 2.66 26.76
C GLY A 140 -9.89 1.89 27.92
N ASN A 141 -9.59 0.60 27.76
CA ASN A 141 -9.07 -0.29 28.80
C ASN A 141 -7.86 -1.10 28.32
N LEU A 142 -6.90 -0.46 27.63
CA LEU A 142 -5.69 -1.13 27.14
C LEU A 142 -4.52 -1.12 28.14
N ASP A 143 -4.62 -0.37 29.23
CA ASP A 143 -3.53 -0.15 30.20
C ASP A 143 -3.07 -1.43 30.91
N ASP A 144 -3.91 -2.47 30.91
CA ASP A 144 -3.64 -3.77 31.55
C ASP A 144 -2.94 -4.78 30.61
N VAL A 145 -2.74 -4.44 29.34
CA VAL A 145 -2.21 -5.37 28.34
C VAL A 145 -0.68 -5.47 28.47
N PRO A 146 -0.12 -6.65 28.80
CA PRO A 146 1.33 -6.82 28.87
C PRO A 146 1.99 -6.58 27.51
N LEU A 147 3.19 -5.98 27.52
CA LEU A 147 3.93 -5.67 26.29
C LEU A 147 4.15 -6.92 25.43
N GLU A 148 4.36 -8.07 26.06
CA GLU A 148 4.54 -9.36 25.38
C GLU A 148 3.32 -9.75 24.56
N ALA A 149 2.11 -9.51 25.09
CA ALA A 149 0.86 -9.80 24.39
C ALA A 149 0.72 -8.89 23.15
N VAL A 150 1.08 -7.60 23.30
CA VAL A 150 1.09 -6.63 22.19
C VAL A 150 2.02 -7.08 21.07
N VAL A 151 3.24 -7.48 21.43
CA VAL A 151 4.25 -7.97 20.49
C VAL A 151 3.82 -9.27 19.81
N GLN A 152 3.22 -10.21 20.56
CA GLN A 152 2.72 -11.46 20.00
C GLN A 152 1.58 -11.23 19.00
N ILE A 153 0.65 -10.32 19.32
CA ILE A 153 -0.44 -9.91 18.42
C ILE A 153 0.14 -9.33 17.14
N ALA A 154 1.09 -8.39 17.26
CA ALA A 154 1.72 -7.77 16.10
C ALA A 154 2.39 -8.79 15.17
N ASN A 155 3.15 -9.73 15.74
CA ASN A 155 3.80 -10.81 14.98
C ASN A 155 2.78 -11.72 14.26
N ASN A 156 1.68 -12.05 14.93
CA ASN A 156 0.64 -12.88 14.34
C ASN A 156 -0.05 -12.14 13.18
N LEU A 157 -0.40 -10.87 13.37
CA LEU A 157 -0.99 -10.04 12.33
C LEU A 157 -0.04 -9.82 11.15
N GLN A 158 1.26 -9.63 11.39
CA GLN A 158 2.26 -9.49 10.34
C GLN A 158 2.41 -10.78 9.51
N LYS A 159 2.31 -11.96 10.14
CA LYS A 159 2.31 -13.24 9.41
C LYS A 159 1.06 -13.39 8.56
N LYS A 160 -0.11 -13.03 9.10
CA LYS A 160 -1.39 -13.05 8.37
C LYS A 160 -1.39 -12.05 7.21
N SER A 161 -0.83 -10.86 7.40
CA SER A 161 -0.79 -9.82 6.37
C SER A 161 -0.01 -10.25 5.12
N LYS A 162 1.06 -11.04 5.29
CA LYS A 162 1.82 -11.64 4.17
C LYS A 162 1.00 -12.64 3.34
N GLN A 163 -0.08 -13.21 3.90
CA GLN A 163 -0.96 -14.15 3.22
C GLN A 163 -2.17 -13.47 2.57
N LEU A 164 -2.43 -12.19 2.90
CA LEU A 164 -3.49 -11.44 2.24
C LEU A 164 -3.17 -11.38 0.74
N PRO A 165 -4.18 -11.53 -0.12
CA PRO A 165 -4.03 -11.22 -1.52
C PRO A 165 -3.40 -9.84 -1.62
N LYS A 166 -2.18 -9.77 -2.16
CA LYS A 166 -1.68 -8.51 -2.67
C LYS A 166 -2.70 -8.12 -3.72
N THR A 167 -3.29 -6.95 -3.58
CA THR A 167 -4.12 -6.35 -4.62
C THR A 167 -3.22 -6.18 -5.83
N VAL A 168 -3.04 -7.25 -6.61
CA VAL A 168 -2.50 -7.16 -7.96
C VAL A 168 -3.58 -6.38 -8.70
N ALA A 169 -3.45 -5.06 -8.68
CA ALA A 169 -4.17 -4.06 -9.47
C ALA A 169 -5.55 -4.52 -9.98
N PHE A 170 -6.45 -4.94 -9.08
CA PHE A 170 -7.83 -5.18 -9.48
C PHE A 170 -8.53 -3.84 -9.45
N SER A 171 -8.28 -3.03 -10.48
CA SER A 171 -9.11 -1.86 -10.76
C SER A 171 -10.53 -2.36 -10.97
N ARG A 172 -11.51 -1.79 -10.26
CA ARG A 172 -12.92 -2.16 -10.41
C ARG A 172 -13.54 -1.58 -11.69
N GLY A 173 -12.72 -1.21 -12.68
CA GLY A 173 -13.14 -0.33 -13.75
C GLY A 173 -13.35 1.09 -13.26
N GLY A 174 -13.79 1.97 -14.16
CA GLY A 174 -14.18 3.34 -13.84
C GLY A 174 -13.97 4.27 -15.02
N GLY A 175 -14.21 5.56 -14.81
CA GLY A 175 -14.05 6.58 -15.85
C GLY A 175 -12.64 6.58 -16.46
N LYS A 176 -11.60 6.39 -15.64
CA LYS A 176 -10.21 6.34 -16.09
C LYS A 176 -9.91 5.12 -16.97
N ASP A 177 -10.29 3.93 -16.52
CA ASP A 177 -10.06 2.70 -17.30
C ASP A 177 -10.81 2.74 -18.64
N LEU A 178 -12.03 3.27 -18.64
CA LEU A 178 -12.81 3.45 -19.84
C LEU A 178 -12.20 4.52 -20.77
N ALA A 179 -11.69 5.63 -20.23
CA ALA A 179 -10.97 6.64 -21.01
C ALA A 179 -9.68 6.08 -21.66
N ASP A 180 -8.99 5.18 -20.96
CA ASP A 180 -7.82 4.48 -21.52
C ASP A 180 -8.22 3.54 -22.65
N LEU A 181 -9.30 2.76 -22.50
CA LEU A 181 -9.81 1.92 -23.59
C LEU A 181 -10.24 2.74 -24.80
N LEU A 182 -11.00 3.82 -24.56
CA LEU A 182 -11.50 4.72 -25.60
C LEU A 182 -10.38 5.35 -26.42
N SER A 183 -9.27 5.72 -25.79
CA SER A 183 -8.12 6.29 -26.50
C SER A 183 -7.41 5.34 -27.46
N GLU A 184 -7.63 4.04 -27.30
CA GLU A 184 -7.06 3.03 -28.18
C GLU A 184 -7.96 2.75 -29.39
N MET A 185 -9.23 3.15 -29.33
CA MET A 185 -10.19 3.03 -30.42
C MET A 185 -9.88 4.06 -31.51
N ASP A 186 -10.44 3.85 -32.70
CA ASP A 186 -10.48 4.89 -33.72
C ASP A 186 -11.43 6.03 -33.32
N ALA A 187 -11.18 7.22 -33.87
CA ALA A 187 -11.89 8.42 -33.48
C ALA A 187 -13.41 8.38 -33.78
N GLU A 188 -13.83 7.59 -34.78
CA GLU A 188 -15.25 7.47 -35.12
C GLU A 188 -15.99 6.61 -34.08
N ASP A 189 -15.47 5.43 -33.78
CA ASP A 189 -16.06 4.53 -32.78
C ASP A 189 -16.02 5.13 -31.37
N GLU A 190 -14.92 5.81 -31.02
CA GLU A 190 -14.78 6.51 -29.75
C GLU A 190 -15.84 7.60 -29.56
N ALA A 191 -16.04 8.44 -30.60
CA ALA A 191 -17.03 9.52 -30.56
C ALA A 191 -18.46 8.98 -30.48
N MET A 192 -18.76 7.91 -31.22
CA MET A 192 -20.06 7.24 -31.15
C MET A 192 -20.32 6.67 -29.75
N PHE A 193 -19.34 6.00 -29.15
CA PHE A 193 -19.48 5.45 -27.79
C PHE A 193 -19.69 6.55 -26.76
N MET A 194 -18.90 7.63 -26.80
CA MET A 194 -19.05 8.76 -25.90
C MET A 194 -20.43 9.43 -26.02
N SER A 195 -20.95 9.61 -27.24
CA SER A 195 -22.29 10.17 -27.45
C SER A 195 -23.39 9.29 -26.83
N ASN A 196 -23.26 7.97 -26.92
CA ASN A 196 -24.22 7.05 -26.28
C ASN A 196 -24.06 7.08 -24.76
N LEU A 197 -22.82 7.11 -24.27
CA LEU A 197 -22.52 7.16 -22.85
C LEU A 197 -23.08 8.42 -22.19
N GLU A 198 -23.00 9.58 -22.85
CA GLU A 198 -23.59 10.83 -22.38
C GLU A 198 -25.12 10.78 -22.25
N GLN A 199 -25.80 9.99 -23.09
CA GLN A 199 -27.25 9.81 -23.03
C GLN A 199 -27.66 8.80 -21.96
N ASP A 200 -26.97 7.66 -21.91
CA ASP A 200 -27.32 6.54 -21.05
C ASP A 200 -26.85 6.73 -19.60
N ASN A 201 -25.68 7.32 -19.40
CA ASN A 201 -25.07 7.53 -18.08
C ASN A 201 -24.22 8.82 -18.03
N PRO A 202 -24.86 9.99 -17.86
CA PRO A 202 -24.17 11.28 -17.82
C PRO A 202 -23.08 11.37 -16.74
N GLU A 203 -23.31 10.76 -15.58
CA GLU A 203 -22.34 10.78 -14.47
C GLU A 203 -21.05 10.03 -14.83
N LEU A 204 -21.18 8.85 -15.45
CA LEU A 204 -20.02 8.10 -15.95
C LEU A 204 -19.35 8.83 -17.12
N ALA A 205 -20.11 9.46 -18.00
CA ALA A 205 -19.56 10.25 -19.10
C ALA A 205 -18.67 11.39 -18.57
N GLU A 206 -19.14 12.14 -17.55
CA GLU A 206 -18.33 13.17 -16.89
C GLU A 206 -17.10 12.57 -16.19
N ALA A 207 -17.23 11.40 -15.56
CA ALA A 207 -16.09 10.71 -14.97
C ALA A 207 -15.06 10.27 -16.02
N VAL A 208 -15.48 9.87 -17.22
CA VAL A 208 -14.58 9.53 -18.34
C VAL A 208 -13.88 10.77 -18.89
N LYS A 209 -14.62 11.87 -19.08
CA LYS A 209 -14.06 13.14 -19.61
C LYS A 209 -12.88 13.66 -18.81
N LYS A 210 -12.89 13.49 -17.49
CA LYS A 210 -11.77 13.88 -16.59
C LYS A 210 -10.43 13.24 -16.94
N TYR A 211 -10.45 12.07 -17.59
CA TYR A 211 -9.26 11.29 -17.93
C TYR A 211 -9.07 11.14 -19.45
N ARG A 212 -9.90 11.81 -20.26
CA ARG A 212 -9.91 11.68 -21.71
C ARG A 212 -9.10 12.80 -22.37
N ILE A 213 -7.98 12.44 -23.00
CA ILE A 213 -7.19 13.33 -23.84
C ILE A 213 -7.54 13.06 -25.31
N THR A 214 -8.00 14.09 -26.03
CA THR A 214 -8.20 14.01 -27.47
C THR A 214 -7.16 14.85 -28.20
N PHE A 215 -7.04 14.64 -29.51
CA PHE A 215 -6.14 15.44 -30.32
C PHE A 215 -6.51 16.93 -30.28
N GLU A 216 -7.80 17.23 -30.34
CA GLU A 216 -8.33 18.59 -30.31
C GLU A 216 -8.11 19.24 -28.94
N SER A 217 -8.37 18.51 -27.84
CA SER A 217 -8.27 19.06 -26.50
C SER A 217 -6.85 19.48 -26.16
N ILE A 218 -5.83 18.80 -26.69
CA ILE A 218 -4.41 19.19 -26.51
C ILE A 218 -4.21 20.68 -26.85
N PHE A 219 -4.80 21.18 -27.94
CA PHE A 219 -4.60 22.57 -28.35
C PHE A 219 -5.37 23.58 -27.50
N GLU A 220 -6.45 23.11 -26.86
CA GLU A 220 -7.33 23.89 -25.98
C GLU A 220 -6.76 24.02 -24.56
N ILE A 221 -6.24 22.92 -24.00
CA ILE A 221 -5.87 22.84 -22.58
C ILE A 221 -4.36 22.87 -22.31
N PHE A 222 -3.50 22.55 -23.29
CA PHE A 222 -2.05 22.52 -23.01
C PHE A 222 -1.45 23.92 -23.04
N PRO A 223 -0.70 24.32 -21.99
CA PRO A 223 0.10 25.54 -22.02
C PRO A 223 1.28 25.39 -23.00
N ASP A 224 1.79 26.52 -23.50
CA ASP A 224 2.80 26.55 -24.58
C ASP A 224 4.08 25.74 -24.27
N ASN A 225 4.48 25.66 -23.01
CA ASN A 225 5.62 24.84 -22.59
C ASN A 225 5.32 23.34 -22.75
N LEU A 226 4.15 22.88 -22.30
CA LEU A 226 3.77 21.47 -22.39
C LEU A 226 3.52 21.08 -23.86
N LEU A 227 2.87 21.97 -24.62
CA LEU A 227 2.67 21.78 -26.07
C LEU A 227 4.01 21.70 -26.81
N ARG A 228 4.98 22.55 -26.46
CA ARG A 228 6.35 22.48 -27.01
C ARG A 228 7.00 21.13 -26.71
N ASP A 229 6.94 20.68 -25.48
CA ASP A 229 7.60 19.44 -25.05
C ASP A 229 6.97 18.23 -25.76
N LEU A 230 5.63 18.20 -25.86
CA LEU A 230 4.88 17.19 -26.61
C LEU A 230 5.27 17.15 -28.09
N MET A 231 5.24 18.29 -28.77
CA MET A 231 5.57 18.37 -30.20
C MET A 231 7.06 18.08 -30.46
N ASN A 232 7.90 18.17 -29.43
CA ASN A 232 9.29 17.76 -29.53
C ASN A 232 9.52 16.26 -29.35
N ALA A 233 8.64 15.58 -28.60
CA ALA A 233 8.69 14.15 -28.37
C ALA A 233 8.25 13.31 -29.59
N VAL A 234 7.50 13.92 -30.51
CA VAL A 234 7.00 13.29 -31.74
C VAL A 234 7.85 13.69 -32.96
N ASP A 235 7.87 12.83 -33.98
CA ASP A 235 8.52 13.11 -35.26
C ASP A 235 7.87 14.33 -35.95
N LEU A 236 8.69 15.19 -36.54
CA LEU A 236 8.24 16.41 -37.21
C LEU A 236 7.31 16.09 -38.39
N ASP A 237 7.55 14.98 -39.10
CA ASP A 237 6.71 14.54 -40.22
C ASP A 237 5.32 14.11 -39.72
N ALA A 238 5.26 13.44 -38.56
CA ALA A 238 4.01 13.06 -37.92
C ALA A 238 3.25 14.30 -37.40
N VAL A 239 3.96 15.31 -36.87
CA VAL A 239 3.34 16.59 -36.51
C VAL A 239 2.75 17.27 -37.74
N ALA A 240 3.49 17.36 -38.85
CA ALA A 240 2.98 17.93 -40.10
C ALA A 240 1.77 17.16 -40.63
N MET A 241 1.79 15.82 -40.55
CA MET A 241 0.69 14.98 -40.99
C MET A 241 -0.57 15.14 -40.13
N ALA A 242 -0.42 15.21 -38.81
CA ALA A 242 -1.53 15.37 -37.88
C ALA A 242 -2.24 16.72 -38.00
N LEU A 243 -1.49 17.78 -38.32
CA LEU A 243 -2.03 19.13 -38.54
C LEU A 243 -2.79 19.28 -39.87
N LYS A 244 -2.77 18.27 -40.74
CA LYS A 244 -3.52 18.31 -42.00
C LYS A 244 -5.01 18.50 -41.73
N GLY A 245 -5.59 19.55 -42.31
CA GLY A 245 -7.01 19.88 -42.16
C GLY A 245 -7.34 20.63 -40.86
N MET A 246 -6.35 20.97 -40.03
CA MET A 246 -6.53 21.92 -38.93
C MET A 246 -6.59 23.36 -39.47
N ASP A 247 -7.15 24.27 -38.67
CA ASP A 247 -7.16 25.68 -38.99
C ASP A 247 -5.76 26.29 -38.93
N GLN A 248 -5.59 27.42 -39.62
CA GLN A 248 -4.28 28.09 -39.72
C GLN A 248 -3.79 28.59 -38.35
N SER A 249 -4.69 29.02 -37.46
CA SER A 249 -4.32 29.52 -36.13
C SER A 249 -3.70 28.42 -35.27
N THR A 250 -4.30 27.22 -35.27
CA THR A 250 -3.73 26.05 -34.59
C THR A 250 -2.38 25.64 -35.18
N THR A 251 -2.28 25.63 -36.51
CA THR A 251 -1.03 25.30 -37.22
C THR A 251 0.09 26.28 -36.85
N ASP A 252 -0.19 27.59 -36.89
CA ASP A 252 0.78 28.63 -36.56
C ASP A 252 1.19 28.59 -35.08
N LYS A 253 0.25 28.30 -34.17
CA LYS A 253 0.54 28.10 -32.73
C LYS A 253 1.52 26.96 -32.54
N VAL A 254 1.27 25.80 -33.17
CA VAL A 254 2.14 24.62 -33.05
C VAL A 254 3.53 24.88 -33.63
N ILE A 255 3.62 25.49 -34.82
CA ILE A 255 4.92 25.86 -35.40
C ILE A 255 5.64 26.88 -34.49
N GLY A 256 4.91 27.86 -33.94
CA GLY A 256 5.46 28.88 -33.06
C GLY A 256 6.11 28.33 -31.80
N VAL A 257 5.57 27.26 -31.21
CA VAL A 257 6.13 26.65 -30.00
C VAL A 257 7.34 25.73 -30.26
N LEU A 258 7.52 25.23 -31.50
CA LEU A 258 8.65 24.38 -31.87
C LEU A 258 10.01 25.12 -31.74
N PRO A 259 11.13 24.41 -31.50
CA PRO A 259 12.46 25.00 -31.57
C PRO A 259 12.78 25.58 -32.96
N LYS A 260 13.54 26.68 -33.02
CA LYS A 260 13.88 27.39 -34.27
C LYS A 260 14.40 26.50 -35.40
N LYS A 261 15.18 25.47 -35.07
CA LYS A 261 15.68 24.49 -36.04
C LYS A 261 14.55 23.65 -36.66
N LYS A 262 13.61 23.16 -35.84
CA LYS A 262 12.44 22.40 -36.31
C LYS A 262 11.46 23.29 -37.07
N GLN A 263 11.28 24.56 -36.65
CA GLN A 263 10.49 25.54 -37.41
C GLN A 263 10.98 25.69 -38.86
N ALA A 264 12.30 25.80 -39.04
CA ALA A 264 12.90 25.93 -40.37
C ALA A 264 12.85 24.65 -41.22
N MET A 265 12.64 23.49 -40.58
CA MET A 265 12.54 22.18 -41.23
C MET A 265 11.09 21.73 -41.40
N PHE A 266 10.11 22.47 -40.87
CA PHE A 266 8.72 22.09 -40.94
C PHE A 266 8.20 22.32 -42.36
N GLU A 267 7.75 21.25 -43.00
CA GLU A 267 7.12 21.29 -44.32
C GLU A 267 5.66 20.85 -44.19
N PRO A 268 4.68 21.72 -44.55
CA PRO A 268 3.28 21.34 -44.55
C PRO A 268 3.02 20.19 -45.51
N VAL A 269 2.22 19.21 -45.12
CA VAL A 269 1.85 18.12 -46.03
C VAL A 269 0.89 18.65 -47.10
N GLU A 270 1.37 18.77 -48.33
CA GLU A 270 0.59 19.21 -49.48
C GLU A 270 -0.22 18.07 -50.13
N GLY A 271 -1.23 18.44 -50.93
CA GLY A 271 -2.03 17.47 -51.68
C GLY A 271 -3.03 16.67 -50.82
N GLY A 272 -3.65 15.68 -51.46
CA GLY A 272 -4.62 14.77 -50.84
C GLY A 272 -3.91 13.59 -50.18
N VAL A 273 -4.31 13.29 -48.95
CA VAL A 273 -3.75 12.20 -48.15
C VAL A 273 -4.84 11.26 -47.64
N PRO A 274 -4.55 9.97 -47.42
CA PRO A 274 -5.51 9.06 -46.82
C PRO A 274 -5.89 9.51 -45.41
N LYS A 275 -7.19 9.52 -45.10
CA LYS A 275 -7.71 9.86 -43.76
C LYS A 275 -7.01 9.04 -42.66
N ARG A 276 -6.81 7.75 -42.91
CA ARG A 276 -6.14 6.81 -41.99
C ARG A 276 -4.73 7.28 -41.58
N ASP A 277 -3.98 7.90 -42.48
CA ASP A 277 -2.60 8.33 -42.20
C ASP A 277 -2.61 9.57 -41.29
N VAL A 278 -3.56 10.48 -41.50
CA VAL A 278 -3.83 11.61 -40.60
C VAL A 278 -4.25 11.11 -39.22
N ASP A 279 -5.19 10.17 -39.14
CA ASP A 279 -5.68 9.62 -37.88
C ASP A 279 -4.56 8.89 -37.11
N THR A 280 -3.69 8.17 -37.83
CA THR A 280 -2.52 7.50 -37.24
C THR A 280 -1.54 8.52 -36.67
N ALA A 281 -1.27 9.61 -37.39
CA ALA A 281 -0.41 10.69 -36.92
C ALA A 281 -1.00 11.38 -35.68
N ARG A 282 -2.30 11.67 -35.67
CA ARG A 282 -3.00 12.25 -34.50
C ARG A 282 -2.96 11.31 -33.29
N LYS A 283 -3.21 10.01 -33.50
CA LYS A 283 -3.12 9.01 -32.43
C LYS A 283 -1.71 8.94 -31.82
N SER A 284 -0.66 9.09 -32.65
CA SER A 284 0.71 9.13 -32.15
C SER A 284 0.98 10.31 -31.21
N ILE A 285 0.40 11.48 -31.49
CA ILE A 285 0.51 12.68 -30.63
C ILE A 285 -0.25 12.48 -29.33
N VAL A 286 -1.49 11.96 -29.38
CA VAL A 286 -2.26 11.66 -28.17
C VAL A 286 -1.55 10.62 -27.30
N SER A 287 -0.95 9.59 -27.90
CA SER A 287 -0.17 8.57 -27.20
C SER A 287 1.06 9.18 -26.51
N ALA A 288 1.79 10.08 -27.18
CA ALA A 288 2.90 10.81 -26.58
C ALA A 288 2.45 11.70 -25.40
N ALA A 289 1.30 12.37 -25.51
CA ALA A 289 0.73 13.16 -24.43
C ALA A 289 0.38 12.29 -23.21
N LYS A 290 -0.22 11.11 -23.43
CA LYS A 290 -0.49 10.14 -22.36
C LYS A 290 0.79 9.62 -21.71
N GLN A 291 1.83 9.39 -22.49
CA GLN A 291 3.11 8.96 -21.93
C GLN A 291 3.71 10.05 -21.03
N MET A 292 3.66 11.32 -21.45
CA MET A 292 4.10 12.44 -20.62
C MET A 292 3.28 12.57 -19.31
N GLU A 293 1.98 12.31 -19.35
CA GLU A 293 1.15 12.27 -18.12
C GLU A 293 1.60 11.13 -17.19
N ARG A 294 1.82 9.92 -17.73
CA ARG A 294 2.30 8.76 -16.96
C ARG A 294 3.67 8.99 -16.33
N ASP A 295 4.53 9.73 -17.02
CA ASP A 295 5.85 10.13 -16.54
C ASP A 295 5.79 11.28 -15.51
N GLY A 296 4.58 11.80 -15.23
CA GLY A 296 4.33 12.84 -14.22
C GLY A 296 4.64 14.25 -14.70
N ALA A 297 4.77 14.49 -16.01
CA ALA A 297 5.05 15.83 -16.54
C ALA A 297 3.89 16.81 -16.33
N PHE A 298 2.65 16.30 -16.26
CA PHE A 298 1.45 17.04 -15.93
C PHE A 298 0.39 16.08 -15.36
N LYS A 299 -0.68 16.63 -14.80
CA LYS A 299 -1.92 15.91 -14.50
C LYS A 299 -3.03 16.49 -15.35
N LEU A 300 -3.79 15.65 -16.05
CA LEU A 300 -4.85 16.13 -16.91
C LEU A 300 -5.96 16.88 -16.13
N GLU A 301 -6.26 16.43 -14.92
CA GLU A 301 -7.24 17.07 -14.02
C GLU A 301 -6.90 18.54 -13.74
N ASP A 302 -5.62 18.85 -13.51
CA ASP A 302 -5.15 20.21 -13.22
C ASP A 302 -5.29 21.13 -14.45
N LEU A 303 -5.24 20.57 -15.66
CA LEU A 303 -5.40 21.31 -16.92
C LEU A 303 -6.87 21.56 -17.28
N LEU A 304 -7.75 20.63 -16.91
CA LEU A 304 -9.20 20.74 -17.10
C LEU A 304 -9.86 21.61 -16.00
N GLY A 305 -9.27 21.64 -14.81
CA GLY A 305 -9.80 22.26 -13.61
C GLY A 305 -9.17 23.61 -13.27
N GLY A 306 -9.25 24.60 -14.17
CA GLY A 306 -8.90 26.00 -13.92
C GLY A 306 -9.73 26.73 -12.85
N GLU A 307 -10.27 26.01 -11.87
CA GLU A 307 -10.73 26.51 -10.58
C GLU A 307 -10.08 25.67 -9.48
N THR A 308 -8.82 25.98 -9.16
CA THR A 308 -8.32 25.72 -7.81
C THR A 308 -9.17 26.55 -6.85
N VAL A 309 -10.11 25.90 -6.18
CA VAL A 309 -10.77 26.45 -5.00
C VAL A 309 -9.69 26.65 -3.92
N GLU A 310 -9.58 27.90 -3.46
CA GLU A 310 -8.83 28.32 -2.26
C GLU A 310 -9.20 27.51 -1.00
#